data_AF-A0A929KAC3-F1
#
_entry.id   AF-A0A929KAC3-F1
#
_cell.length_a   1.000
_cell.length_b   1.000
_cell.length_c   1.000
_cell.angle_alpha   90.00
_cell.angle_beta   90.00
_cell.angle_gamma   90.00
#
_symmetry.space_group_name_H-M   'P 1'
#
loop_
_entity.id
_entity.type
_entity.pdbx_description
1 polymer ?
#
loop_
_entity_poly.entity_id
_entity_poly.type
_entity_poly.pdbx_seq_one_letter_code
_entity_poly.pdbx_strand_id
1 'polypeptide(L)' 'EIAQHRDYSEETAKKIDQEVNALINKAYDQARNVLKEHIDILHKLAELLLEKETVKGNELDELIHSMKPELKLPSDKP' A
#
# COMPACT_ATOMS: atom_id res chain seq x y z
N GLU A 1 -7.18 -16.33 -25.14
CA GLU A 1 -5.84 -16.96 -25.16
C GLU A 1 -4.84 -15.96 -25.73
N ILE A 2 -4.13 -15.21 -24.89
CA ILE A 2 -3.02 -14.34 -25.35
C ILE A 2 -1.73 -15.09 -25.00
N ALA A 3 -1.35 -16.05 -25.85
CA ALA A 3 -0.03 -16.65 -25.80
C ALA A 3 0.95 -15.67 -26.44
N GLN A 4 1.54 -14.77 -25.64
CA GLN A 4 2.70 -14.00 -26.12
C GLN A 4 3.83 -15.00 -26.36
N HIS A 5 4.19 -15.21 -27.62
CA HIS A 5 5.41 -15.87 -28.01
C HIS A 5 6.56 -15.06 -27.40
N ARG A 6 7.25 -15.62 -26.40
CA ARG A 6 8.35 -14.94 -25.70
C ARG A 6 9.57 -14.97 -26.63
N ASP A 7 9.82 -13.89 -27.36
CA ASP A 7 11.01 -13.72 -28.22
C ASP A 7 12.30 -13.46 -27.40
N TYR A 8 12.50 -14.19 -26.30
CA TYR A 8 13.68 -14.04 -25.43
C TYR A 8 14.10 -15.38 -24.80
N SER A 9 15.40 -15.52 -24.53
CA SER A 9 15.96 -16.77 -23.98
C SER A 9 15.35 -17.13 -22.63
N GLU A 10 15.35 -18.43 -22.29
CA GLU A 10 14.93 -18.90 -20.96
C GLU A 10 15.69 -18.20 -19.82
N GLU A 11 16.97 -17.92 -20.02
CA GLU A 11 17.77 -17.16 -19.05
C GLU A 11 17.22 -15.74 -18.85
N THR A 12 16.82 -15.08 -19.95
CA THR A 12 16.20 -13.75 -19.88
C THR A 12 14.84 -13.81 -19.21
N ALA A 13 14.04 -14.83 -19.52
CA ALA A 13 12.75 -15.07 -18.87
C ALA A 13 12.91 -15.21 -17.35
N LYS A 14 13.88 -16.02 -16.92
CA LYS A 14 14.17 -16.23 -15.49
C LYS A 14 14.59 -14.94 -14.78
N LYS A 15 15.40 -14.11 -15.43
CA LYS A 15 15.80 -12.80 -14.89
C LYS A 15 14.58 -11.88 -14.71
N ILE A 16 13.69 -11.84 -15.70
CA ILE A 16 12.44 -11.05 -15.60
C ILE A 16 11.61 -11.52 -14.42
N ASP A 17 11.35 -12.82 -14.29
CA ASP A 17 10.54 -13.35 -13.20
C ASP A 17 11.16 -13.05 -11.81
N GLN A 18 12.49 -13.08 -11.71
CA GLN A 18 13.21 -12.69 -10.48
C GLN A 18 13.00 -11.22 -10.12
N GLU A 19 13.15 -10.31 -11.08
CA GLU A 19 12.95 -8.87 -10.84
C GLU A 19 11.50 -8.53 -10.51
N VAL A 20 10.53 -9.18 -11.16
CA VAL A 20 9.10 -9.01 -10.85
C VAL A 20 8.82 -9.44 -9.41
N ASN A 21 9.33 -10.61 -8.99
CA ASN A 21 9.17 -11.07 -7.61
C ASN A 21 9.84 -10.12 -6.61
N ALA A 22 11.04 -9.63 -6.92
CA ALA A 22 11.75 -8.68 -6.07
C ALA A 22 10.96 -7.36 -5.92
N LEU A 23 10.38 -6.86 -7.01
CA LEU A 23 9.55 -5.65 -7.02
C LEU A 23 8.31 -5.82 -6.14
N ILE A 24 7.59 -6.95 -6.29
CA ILE A 24 6.38 -7.24 -5.51
C ILE A 24 6.72 -7.35 -4.02
N ASN A 25 7.77 -8.12 -3.67
CA ASN A 25 8.19 -8.29 -2.28
C ASN A 25 8.59 -6.95 -1.65
N LYS A 26 9.33 -6.11 -2.39
CA LYS A 26 9.69 -4.77 -1.92
C LYS A 26 8.45 -3.91 -1.66
N ALA A 27 7.48 -3.90 -2.57
CA ALA A 27 6.25 -3.14 -2.40
C ALA A 27 5.42 -3.65 -1.20
N TYR A 28 5.35 -4.97 -1.02
CA TYR A 28 4.69 -5.59 0.13
C TYR A 28 5.35 -5.18 1.45
N ASP A 29 6.68 -5.29 1.54
CA ASP A 29 7.42 -4.93 2.74
C ASP A 29 7.29 -3.45 3.06
N GLN A 30 7.33 -2.59 2.03
CA GLN A 30 7.07 -1.16 2.19
C GLN A 30 5.67 -0.90 2.77
N ALA A 31 4.62 -1.47 2.19
CA ALA A 31 3.26 -1.32 2.69
C ALA A 31 3.13 -1.82 4.14
N ARG A 32 3.69 -3.00 4.43
CA ARG A 32 3.68 -3.58 5.77
C ARG A 32 4.43 -2.71 6.79
N ASN A 33 5.56 -2.12 6.39
CA ASN A 33 6.32 -1.24 7.27
C ASN A 33 5.56 0.05 7.57
N VAL A 34 4.93 0.67 6.57
CA VAL A 34 4.07 1.85 6.76
C VAL A 34 2.94 1.55 7.75
N LEU A 35 2.25 0.40 7.59
CA LEU A 35 1.18 0.00 8.51
C LEU A 35 1.68 -0.24 9.94
N LYS A 36 2.89 -0.81 10.08
CA LYS A 36 3.50 -1.05 11.40
C LYS A 36 3.98 0.22 12.08
N GLU A 37 4.58 1.13 11.33
CA GLU A 37 5.06 2.42 11.84
C GLU A 37 3.89 3.29 12.34
N HIS A 38 2.71 3.11 11.75
CA HIS A 38 1.49 3.83 12.09
C HIS A 38 0.41 2.92 12.67
N ILE A 39 0.82 1.89 13.42
CA ILE A 39 -0.10 0.87 13.95
C ILE A 39 -1.20 1.46 14.84
N ASP A 40 -0.89 2.53 15.59
CA ASP A 40 -1.85 3.22 16.44
C ASP A 40 -3.00 3.84 15.63
N ILE A 41 -2.67 4.43 14.47
CA ILE A 41 -3.67 4.98 13.53
C ILE A 41 -4.51 3.85 12.96
N LEU A 42 -3.90 2.71 12.60
CA LEU A 42 -4.61 1.54 12.08
C LEU A 42 -5.61 0.98 13.11
N HIS A 43 -5.20 0.87 14.37
CA HIS A 43 -6.09 0.46 15.45
C HIS A 43 -7.25 1.43 15.65
N LYS A 44 -6.98 2.74 15.61
CA LYS A 44 -8.02 3.75 15.75
C LYS A 44 -9.01 3.74 14.59
N LEU A 45 -8.51 3.52 13.37
CA LEU A 45 -9.37 3.33 12.19
C LEU A 45 -10.22 2.07 12.32
N ALA A 46 -9.66 0.97 12.82
CA ALA A 46 -10.40 -0.28 13.06
C ALA A 46 -11.52 -0.08 14.09
N GLU A 47 -11.26 0.60 15.21
CA GLU A 47 -12.29 0.98 16.17
C GLU A 47 -13.40 1.82 15.52
N LEU A 48 -13.02 2.83 14.73
CA LEU A 48 -13.97 3.69 14.05
C LEU A 48 -14.84 2.90 13.04
N LEU A 49 -14.25 1.94 12.33
CA LEU A 49 -14.96 1.05 11.41
C LEU A 49 -15.91 0.10 12.16
N LEU A 50 -15.56 -0.35 13.37
CA LEU A 50 -16.48 -1.14 14.19
C LEU A 50 -17.69 -0.32 14.66
N GLU A 51 -17.51 0.99 14.89
CA GLU A 51 -18.59 1.89 15.30
C GLU A 51 -19.48 2.36 14.14
N LYS A 52 -18.88 2.71 13.00
CA LYS A 52 -19.57 3.35 11.87
C LYS A 52 -19.82 2.44 10.66
N GLU A 53 -19.23 1.24 10.64
CA GLU A 53 -19.21 0.27 9.51
C GLU A 53 -18.53 0.76 8.23
N THR A 54 -18.51 2.07 7.97
CA THR A 54 -17.90 2.71 6.83
C THR A 54 -17.25 4.02 7.27
N VAL A 55 -16.04 4.27 6.76
CA VAL A 55 -15.29 5.52 6.97
C VAL A 55 -14.98 6.12 5.62
N LYS A 56 -15.32 7.39 5.41
CA LYS A 56 -14.99 8.11 4.18
C LYS A 56 -13.55 8.57 4.17
N GLY A 57 -12.99 8.84 2.98
CA GLY A 57 -11.62 9.30 2.83
C GLY A 57 -11.29 10.57 3.63
N ASN A 58 -12.20 11.55 3.66
CA ASN A 58 -12.01 12.76 4.46
C ASN A 58 -12.01 12.49 5.97
N GLU A 59 -12.82 11.55 6.45
CA GLU A 59 -12.84 11.15 7.87
C GLU A 59 -11.53 10.44 8.25
N LEU A 60 -10.97 9.64 7.33
CA LEU A 60 -9.65 9.03 7.50
C LEU A 60 -8.55 10.10 7.54
N ASP A 61 -8.60 11.07 6.64
CA ASP A 61 -7.62 12.15 6.58
C ASP A 61 -7.65 12.99 7.87
N GLU A 62 -8.84 13.33 8.37
CA GLU A 62 -9.03 14.01 9.66
C GLU A 62 -8.46 13.19 10.83
N LEU A 63 -8.73 11.87 10.85
CA LEU A 63 -8.19 10.96 11.85
C LEU A 63 -6.66 10.98 11.83
N ILE A 64 -6.06 10.86 10.65
CA ILE A 64 -4.59 10.84 10.50
C ILE A 64 -4.00 12.18 10.96
N HIS A 65 -4.53 13.31 10.50
CA HIS A 65 -4.04 14.63 10.90
C HIS A 65 -4.17 14.90 12.41
N SER A 66 -5.21 14.35 13.05
CA SER A 66 -5.39 14.49 14.51
C SER A 66 -4.30 13.78 15.31
N MET A 67 -3.75 12.68 14.78
CA MET A 67 -2.73 11.87 15.46
C MET A 67 -1.30 12.21 15.02
N LYS A 68 -1.13 12.63 13.76
CA LYS A 68 0.14 12.86 13.07
C LYS A 68 0.01 14.07 12.13
N PRO A 69 -0.09 15.29 12.65
CA PRO A 69 -0.30 16.50 11.84
C PRO A 69 0.85 16.79 10.85
N GLU A 70 2.04 16.22 11.08
CA GLU A 70 3.19 16.34 10.20
C GLU A 70 3.14 15.44 8.96
N LEU A 71 2.24 14.46 8.90
CA LEU A 71 2.14 13.53 7.79
C LEU A 71 1.44 14.18 6.60
N LYS A 72 2.13 14.28 5.46
CA LYS A 72 1.54 14.79 4.22
C LYS A 72 0.74 13.69 3.51
N LEU A 73 -0.55 13.93 3.34
CA LEU A 73 -1.45 13.02 2.65
C LEU A 73 -1.52 13.33 1.16
N PRO A 74 -1.80 12.31 0.30
CA PRO A 74 -2.03 12.55 -1.12
C PRO A 74 -3.17 13.55 -1.40
N SER A 75 -4.17 13.60 -0.52
CA SER A 75 -5.29 14.55 -0.55
C SER A 75 -4.90 16.00 -0.25
N ASP A 76 -3.72 16.25 0.31
CA ASP A 76 -3.20 17.61 0.53
C ASP A 76 -2.69 18.27 -0.75
N LYS A 77 -2.55 17.50 -1.84
CA LYS A 77 -2.15 18.03 -3.14
C LYS A 77 -3.37 18.62 -3.87
N PRO A 78 -3.22 19.80 -4.50
CA PRO A 78 -4.30 20.48 -5.22
C PRO A 78 -4.77 19.71 -6.46
#